data_AF-A0A2E4FD98-F1
#
_entry.id   AF-A0A2E4FD98-F1
#
_cell.length_a   1.000
_cell.length_b   1.000
_cell.length_c   1.000
_cell.angle_alpha   90.00
_cell.angle_beta   90.00
_cell.angle_gamma   90.00
#
_symmetry.space_group_name_H-M   'P 1'
#
loop_
_entity.id
_entity.type
_entity.pdbx_description
1 polymer ?
#
loop_
_entity_poly.entity_id
_entity_poly.type
_entity_poly.pdbx_seq_one_letter_code
_entity_poly.pdbx_strand_id
1 'polypeptide(L)'
;MVDWHTMAPKWRGVLCGIGGLLTGLAFLWMGLLAPLDWAAKDTALQWFPDPRAAESPVEIIGIDQASIERVAELTDFSWPWPRSFMGQLVEVLTRAGAKTIIFDMLYLEHDVERAEFPGRTSDEDLGRAAKANGRTVFAGVLRDDERETRKAHSALPDLGEGACIEDPALGRSRNPSVPVNEISDGAHLIGTVNFIPDEDGYLRRMAPTYRTGKSCVPYLGLAGALSYLTDKGQPVPEVRYEGSRLHVGDRVVPMDDDGRMLLNWYGPGGPMGSKQGAYRYTPIYDVLIAFQSLESGEAPHLDLSRFRGKAVLIGSTAPGLMDLKPTPMSEFGPYPGVEIVATALENIVSARPLTPLSDTYTALFMAALAFLIGVLTWTKPGIGWSSLFTFGLLTLYWVTSLVLLSEQRISMPVAGPVLSGFVAGLLSLGWQYFSEGQDRKRIKELFGNYVAAPVVKKLLDDPASLQLGGERREMSVFFSDIAGYTDISESLTPEALVSQLNEYLSEVGKPILQREGYIDKYIGDAVMAIFGAPVAQENKELEAVLAALEVQEMLAPMQDLWRARSMPPLPTRIGIATGTAVLGTLAPSSA
;
A
#
# COMPACT_ATOMS: atom_id res chain seq x y z
N MET A 1 -7.51 -11.59 -32.11
CA MET A 1 -6.13 -11.13 -31.90
C MET A 1 -6.02 -9.77 -32.53
N VAL A 2 -5.86 -8.70 -31.74
CA VAL A 2 -5.67 -7.35 -32.29
C VAL A 2 -4.24 -7.28 -32.83
N ASP A 3 -4.06 -6.66 -33.99
CA ASP A 3 -2.77 -6.59 -34.65
C ASP A 3 -1.94 -5.43 -34.04
N TRP A 4 -1.27 -5.74 -32.93
CA TRP A 4 -0.62 -4.78 -32.01
C TRP A 4 0.52 -3.94 -32.64
N HIS A 5 0.97 -4.31 -33.84
CA HIS A 5 2.03 -3.61 -34.57
C HIS A 5 1.57 -2.29 -35.20
N THR A 6 0.26 -2.13 -35.44
CA THR A 6 -0.32 -0.92 -36.07
C THR A 6 -0.74 0.17 -35.08
N MET A 7 -0.73 -0.14 -33.78
CA MET A 7 -1.11 0.84 -32.75
C MET A 7 -0.08 1.95 -32.63
N ALA A 8 -0.56 3.19 -32.74
CA ALA A 8 0.28 4.37 -32.62
C ALA A 8 1.05 4.36 -31.28
N PRO A 9 2.36 4.73 -31.29
CA PRO A 9 3.27 4.57 -30.15
C PRO A 9 2.71 5.13 -28.83
N LYS A 10 1.94 6.22 -28.88
CA LYS A 10 1.33 6.88 -27.71
C LYS A 10 0.36 6.01 -26.91
N TRP A 11 -0.29 5.01 -27.52
CA TRP A 11 -1.25 4.15 -26.82
C TRP A 11 -0.60 3.04 -26.01
N ARG A 12 0.68 2.73 -26.26
CA ARG A 12 1.38 1.60 -25.62
C ARG A 12 1.60 1.83 -24.12
N GLY A 13 2.09 3.01 -23.74
CA GLY A 13 2.26 3.37 -22.32
C GLY A 13 0.93 3.42 -21.56
N VAL A 14 -0.14 3.89 -22.21
CA VAL A 14 -1.49 3.93 -21.65
C VAL A 14 -2.02 2.51 -21.38
N LEU A 15 -1.78 1.56 -22.29
CA LEU A 15 -2.17 0.16 -22.09
C LEU A 15 -1.44 -0.50 -20.92
N CYS A 16 -0.14 -0.22 -20.74
CA CYS A 16 0.60 -0.68 -19.56
C CYS A 16 0.02 -0.10 -18.27
N GLY A 17 -0.36 1.18 -18.26
CA GLY A 17 -1.07 1.82 -17.16
C GLY A 17 -2.42 1.17 -16.85
N ILE A 18 -3.24 0.90 -17.88
CA ILE A 18 -4.52 0.19 -17.74
C ILE A 18 -4.30 -1.22 -17.18
N GLY A 19 -3.29 -1.96 -17.65
CA GLY A 19 -2.96 -3.27 -17.13
C GLY A 19 -2.58 -3.25 -15.64
N GLY A 20 -1.81 -2.24 -15.22
CA GLY A 20 -1.48 -2.03 -13.80
C GLY A 20 -2.72 -1.72 -12.96
N LEU A 21 -3.57 -0.81 -13.44
CA LEU A 21 -4.83 -0.44 -12.77
C LEU A 21 -5.77 -1.65 -12.60
N LEU A 22 -6.01 -2.41 -13.67
CA LEU A 22 -6.88 -3.59 -13.64
C LEU A 22 -6.34 -4.66 -12.68
N THR A 23 -5.02 -4.85 -12.64
CA THR A 23 -4.40 -5.78 -11.69
C THR A 23 -4.60 -5.32 -10.25
N GLY A 24 -4.36 -4.04 -9.96
CA GLY A 24 -4.58 -3.49 -8.62
C GLY A 24 -6.05 -3.58 -8.19
N LEU A 25 -6.99 -3.25 -9.07
CA LEU A 25 -8.42 -3.35 -8.79
C LEU A 25 -8.85 -4.81 -8.55
N ALA A 26 -8.31 -5.77 -9.31
CA ALA A 26 -8.58 -7.18 -9.09
C ALA A 26 -8.11 -7.65 -7.71
N PHE A 27 -6.91 -7.26 -7.29
CA PHE A 27 -6.37 -7.59 -5.97
C PHE A 27 -7.14 -6.92 -4.82
N LEU A 28 -7.56 -5.66 -5.02
CA LEU A 28 -8.41 -4.94 -4.08
C LEU A 28 -9.75 -5.65 -3.92
N TRP A 29 -10.40 -6.01 -5.03
CA TRP A 29 -11.69 -6.71 -5.02
C TRP A 29 -11.61 -8.10 -4.37
N MET A 30 -10.47 -8.81 -4.50
CA MET A 30 -10.23 -10.08 -3.83
C MET A 30 -9.85 -9.94 -2.35
N GLY A 31 -9.68 -8.72 -1.81
CA GLY A 31 -9.27 -8.48 -0.43
C GLY A 31 -7.80 -8.82 -0.12
N LEU A 32 -6.99 -9.17 -1.13
CA LEU A 32 -5.62 -9.65 -0.94
C LEU A 32 -4.64 -8.58 -0.45
N LEU A 33 -5.03 -7.30 -0.52
CA LEU A 33 -4.19 -6.17 -0.15
C LEU A 33 -4.45 -5.64 1.25
N ALA A 34 -5.57 -6.04 1.88
CA ALA A 34 -5.96 -5.52 3.19
C ALA A 34 -4.88 -5.72 4.27
N PRO A 35 -4.20 -6.88 4.37
CA PRO A 35 -3.14 -7.06 5.38
C PRO A 35 -1.95 -6.12 5.18
N LEU A 36 -1.58 -5.81 3.94
CA LEU A 36 -0.48 -4.90 3.63
C LEU A 36 -0.86 -3.45 3.95
N ASP A 37 -2.11 -3.07 3.68
CA ASP A 37 -2.62 -1.75 4.03
C ASP A 37 -2.72 -1.55 5.55
N TRP A 38 -3.14 -2.58 6.30
CA TRP A 38 -3.14 -2.54 7.76
C TRP A 38 -1.73 -2.40 8.32
N ALA A 39 -0.79 -3.21 7.86
CA ALA A 39 0.61 -3.12 8.30
C ALA A 39 1.21 -1.74 8.01
N ALA A 40 1.02 -1.21 6.79
CA ALA A 40 1.53 0.11 6.43
C ALA A 40 0.91 1.23 7.29
N LYS A 41 -0.38 1.11 7.60
CA LYS A 41 -1.09 2.06 8.46
C LYS A 41 -0.57 2.01 9.89
N ASP A 42 -0.40 0.81 10.44
CA ASP A 42 0.10 0.63 11.80
C ASP A 42 1.49 1.22 11.96
N THR A 43 2.40 0.91 11.04
CA THR A 43 3.74 1.52 11.01
C THR A 43 3.68 3.03 10.94
N ALA A 44 2.79 3.60 10.10
CA ALA A 44 2.66 5.05 9.99
C ALA A 44 2.14 5.68 11.29
N LEU A 45 1.20 5.03 11.99
CA LEU A 45 0.68 5.49 13.28
C LEU A 45 1.74 5.42 14.39
N GLN A 46 2.58 4.39 14.37
CA GLN A 46 3.68 4.23 15.31
C GLN A 46 4.79 5.29 15.12
N TRP A 47 5.05 5.71 13.87
CA TRP A 47 6.05 6.75 13.58
C TRP A 47 5.55 8.17 13.85
N PHE A 48 4.24 8.40 13.69
CA PHE A 48 3.62 9.71 13.85
C PHE A 48 2.46 9.69 14.86
N PRO A 49 2.68 9.29 16.13
CA PRO A 49 1.67 9.43 17.16
C PRO A 49 1.38 10.92 17.40
N ASP A 50 0.13 11.28 17.72
CA ASP A 50 -0.24 12.67 18.02
C ASP A 50 0.19 13.02 19.47
N PRO A 51 1.27 13.78 19.70
CA PRO A 51 1.93 13.85 21.01
C PRO A 51 1.23 14.76 22.04
N ARG A 52 -0.07 15.08 21.86
CA ARG A 52 -0.83 16.02 22.70
C ARG A 52 -1.18 15.53 24.11
N ALA A 53 -0.58 14.42 24.52
CA ALA A 53 -0.64 13.82 25.83
C ALA A 53 -0.68 14.84 27.00
N ALA A 54 0.15 15.90 26.96
CA ALA A 54 0.24 16.88 28.06
C ALA A 54 -0.99 17.81 28.21
N GLU A 55 -1.76 18.02 27.14
CA GLU A 55 -2.96 18.88 27.11
C GLU A 55 -4.27 18.10 27.03
N SER A 56 -4.20 16.76 27.01
CA SER A 56 -5.36 15.87 26.85
C SER A 56 -6.51 16.27 27.78
N PRO A 57 -7.76 16.33 27.30
CA PRO A 57 -8.93 16.56 28.15
C PRO A 57 -9.22 15.36 29.07
N VAL A 58 -8.49 14.25 28.95
CA VAL A 58 -8.70 13.02 29.70
C VAL A 58 -7.62 12.82 30.76
N GLU A 59 -8.03 12.40 31.96
CA GLU A 59 -7.13 11.91 33.00
C GLU A 59 -7.60 10.53 33.47
N ILE A 60 -6.67 9.59 33.65
CA ILE A 60 -6.97 8.23 34.05
C ILE A 60 -6.65 8.06 35.53
N ILE A 61 -7.62 7.60 36.31
CA ILE A 61 -7.44 7.10 37.66
C ILE A 61 -7.32 5.58 37.57
N GLY A 62 -6.13 5.08 37.87
CA GLY A 62 -5.80 3.66 37.79
C GLY A 62 -6.08 2.95 39.11
N ILE A 63 -6.80 1.84 39.04
CA ILE A 63 -6.82 0.85 40.12
C ILE A 63 -5.59 -0.04 39.93
N ASP A 64 -4.45 0.46 40.40
CA ASP A 64 -3.15 -0.20 40.30
C ASP A 64 -2.88 -1.15 41.48
N GLN A 65 -1.87 -1.99 41.30
CA GLN A 65 -1.48 -3.00 42.29
C GLN A 65 -1.03 -2.37 43.61
N ALA A 66 -0.32 -1.24 43.58
CA ALA A 66 0.17 -0.56 44.78
C ALA A 66 -0.99 -0.01 45.60
N SER A 67 -2.04 0.52 44.95
CA SER A 67 -3.27 0.97 45.59
C SER A 67 -4.00 -0.19 46.26
N ILE A 68 -4.09 -1.35 45.60
CA ILE A 68 -4.71 -2.58 46.15
C ILE A 68 -3.96 -3.03 47.41
N GLU A 69 -2.64 -3.14 47.33
CA GLU A 69 -1.79 -3.54 48.45
C GLU A 69 -1.89 -2.55 49.61
N ARG A 70 -1.84 -1.25 49.32
CA ARG A 70 -1.86 -0.20 50.35
C ARG A 70 -3.19 -0.13 51.09
N VAL A 71 -4.32 -0.30 50.39
CA VAL A 71 -5.63 -0.37 51.03
C VAL A 71 -5.73 -1.62 51.89
N ALA A 72 -5.23 -2.77 51.42
CA ALA A 72 -5.22 -4.01 52.21
C ALA A 72 -4.28 -3.96 53.43
N GLU A 73 -3.23 -3.13 53.42
CA GLU A 73 -2.36 -2.92 54.57
C GLU A 73 -2.98 -2.00 55.63
N LEU A 74 -3.74 -0.98 55.19
CA LEU A 74 -4.29 0.06 56.06
C LEU A 74 -5.70 -0.24 56.54
N THR A 75 -6.40 -1.16 55.87
CA THR A 75 -7.79 -1.52 56.14
C THR A 75 -7.96 -3.04 56.04
N ASP A 76 -9.06 -3.56 56.58
CA ASP A 76 -9.41 -4.99 56.43
C ASP A 76 -10.08 -5.31 55.07
N PHE A 77 -10.04 -4.40 54.10
CA PHE A 77 -10.68 -4.58 52.79
C PHE A 77 -9.71 -5.13 51.73
N SER A 78 -10.07 -6.28 51.17
CA SER A 78 -9.47 -6.79 49.94
C SER A 78 -10.22 -6.30 48.70
N TRP A 79 -9.55 -6.36 47.54
CA TRP A 79 -10.23 -6.16 46.26
C TRP A 79 -11.20 -7.32 45.98
N PRO A 80 -12.42 -7.07 45.46
CA PRO A 80 -13.00 -5.76 45.11
C PRO A 80 -13.44 -4.94 46.33
N TRP A 81 -13.20 -3.63 46.28
CA TRP A 81 -13.59 -2.70 47.34
C TRP A 81 -15.11 -2.42 47.35
N PRO A 82 -15.68 -1.98 48.49
CA PRO A 82 -17.08 -1.55 48.54
C PRO A 82 -17.35 -0.43 47.54
N ARG A 83 -18.46 -0.52 46.78
CA ARG A 83 -18.91 0.53 45.86
C ARG A 83 -19.23 1.85 46.55
N SER A 84 -19.53 1.88 47.86
CA SER A 84 -19.55 3.12 48.65
C SER A 84 -18.23 3.91 48.54
N PHE A 85 -17.07 3.25 48.40
CA PHE A 85 -15.78 3.95 48.19
C PHE A 85 -15.73 4.62 46.82
N MET A 86 -16.31 3.99 45.80
CA MET A 86 -16.45 4.59 44.46
C MET A 86 -17.43 5.77 44.50
N GLY A 87 -18.48 5.70 45.32
CA GLY A 87 -19.39 6.81 45.57
C GLY A 87 -18.67 8.02 46.18
N GLN A 88 -17.84 7.79 47.20
CA GLN A 88 -16.99 8.85 47.77
C GLN A 88 -16.05 9.44 46.72
N LEU A 89 -15.39 8.60 45.91
CA LEU A 89 -14.53 9.06 44.83
C LEU A 89 -15.28 9.98 43.84
N VAL A 90 -16.54 9.65 43.50
CA VAL A 90 -17.38 10.53 42.67
C VAL A 90 -17.59 11.88 43.33
N GLU A 91 -17.84 11.93 44.64
CA GLU A 91 -17.97 13.20 45.38
C GLU A 91 -16.68 14.01 45.37
N VAL A 92 -15.53 13.36 45.61
CA VAL A 92 -14.20 14.01 45.56
C VAL A 92 -13.97 14.67 44.21
N LEU A 93 -14.16 13.91 43.13
CA LEU A 93 -13.93 14.39 41.77
C LEU A 93 -14.93 15.48 41.37
N THR A 94 -16.15 15.41 41.89
CA THR A 94 -17.16 16.46 41.72
C THR A 94 -16.69 17.77 42.38
N ARG A 95 -16.19 17.70 43.62
CA ARG A 95 -15.64 18.87 44.34
C ARG A 95 -14.37 19.40 43.66
N ALA A 96 -13.54 18.53 43.09
CA ALA A 96 -12.35 18.89 42.32
C ALA A 96 -12.68 19.55 40.96
N GLY A 97 -13.95 19.52 40.53
CA GLY A 97 -14.41 20.16 39.31
C GLY A 97 -14.22 19.31 38.04
N ALA A 98 -14.16 17.98 38.18
CA ALA A 98 -14.18 17.07 37.04
C ALA A 98 -15.40 17.35 36.14
N LYS A 99 -15.19 17.42 34.83
CA LYS A 99 -16.26 17.73 33.89
C LYS A 99 -17.20 16.54 33.71
N THR A 100 -16.64 15.33 33.59
CA THR A 100 -17.37 14.06 33.55
C THR A 100 -16.55 12.98 34.26
N ILE A 101 -17.21 12.00 34.85
CA ILE A 101 -16.57 10.85 35.52
C ILE A 101 -17.05 9.59 34.82
N ILE A 102 -16.15 8.71 34.41
CA ILE A 102 -16.46 7.56 33.57
C ILE A 102 -15.85 6.31 34.21
N PHE A 103 -16.68 5.31 34.47
CA PHE A 103 -16.24 4.03 35.03
C PHE A 103 -16.12 2.98 33.92
N ASP A 104 -14.89 2.54 33.66
CA ASP A 104 -14.56 1.39 32.83
C ASP A 104 -14.54 0.10 33.69
N MET A 105 -15.67 -0.18 34.33
CA MET A 105 -15.90 -1.36 35.17
C MET A 105 -17.36 -1.80 35.07
N LEU A 106 -17.57 -3.11 35.04
CA LEU A 106 -18.90 -3.70 34.91
C LEU A 106 -19.54 -3.93 36.28
N TYR A 107 -20.68 -3.28 36.53
CA TYR A 107 -21.47 -3.39 37.76
C TYR A 107 -22.76 -4.20 37.57
N LEU A 108 -22.68 -5.35 36.88
CA LEU A 108 -23.85 -6.12 36.44
C LEU A 108 -24.58 -6.86 37.58
N GLU A 109 -23.90 -7.09 38.69
CA GLU A 109 -24.41 -7.79 39.88
C GLU A 109 -24.32 -6.87 41.09
N HIS A 110 -25.03 -7.20 42.18
CA HIS A 110 -24.93 -6.43 43.42
C HIS A 110 -23.53 -6.54 44.03
N ASP A 111 -23.11 -5.52 44.78
CA ASP A 111 -21.85 -5.57 45.53
C ASP A 111 -21.85 -6.73 46.55
N VAL A 112 -20.66 -7.15 46.96
CA VAL A 112 -20.46 -8.22 47.93
C VAL A 112 -21.02 -7.81 49.29
N GLU A 113 -21.72 -8.74 49.95
CA GLU A 113 -22.23 -8.51 51.29
C GLU A 113 -21.10 -8.44 52.32
N ARG A 114 -20.99 -7.30 53.00
CA ARG A 114 -20.01 -7.06 54.08
C ARG A 114 -20.73 -6.52 55.31
N ALA A 115 -20.18 -6.80 56.50
CA ALA A 115 -20.83 -6.44 57.76
C ALA A 115 -21.07 -4.92 57.92
N GLU A 116 -20.09 -4.10 57.49
CA GLU A 116 -20.16 -2.64 57.57
C GLU A 116 -20.73 -1.99 56.30
N PHE A 117 -20.67 -2.70 55.17
CA PHE A 117 -21.10 -2.24 53.85
C PHE A 117 -21.99 -3.30 53.20
N PRO A 118 -23.30 -3.34 53.53
CA PRO A 118 -24.23 -4.24 52.85
C PRO A 118 -24.21 -3.96 51.35
N GLY A 119 -24.23 -5.03 50.54
CA GLY A 119 -23.93 -4.94 49.11
C GLY A 119 -24.87 -3.97 48.38
N ARG A 120 -26.16 -4.07 48.66
CA ARG A 120 -27.17 -3.19 48.05
C ARG A 120 -27.04 -1.73 48.49
N THR A 121 -26.78 -1.47 49.77
CA THR A 121 -26.56 -0.11 50.27
C THR A 121 -25.34 0.53 49.62
N SER A 122 -24.30 -0.28 49.39
CA SER A 122 -23.07 0.12 48.70
C SER A 122 -23.33 0.51 47.23
N ASP A 123 -24.23 -0.22 46.55
CA ASP A 123 -24.71 0.15 45.21
C ASP A 123 -25.49 1.47 45.23
N GLU A 124 -26.38 1.65 46.21
CA GLU A 124 -27.20 2.85 46.38
C GLU A 124 -26.36 4.10 46.66
N ASP A 125 -25.27 3.99 47.42
CA ASP A 125 -24.36 5.10 47.70
C ASP A 125 -23.64 5.58 46.43
N LEU A 126 -23.13 4.65 45.61
CA LEU A 126 -22.53 4.98 44.31
C LEU A 126 -23.55 5.62 43.37
N GLY A 127 -24.75 5.04 43.27
CA GLY A 127 -25.85 5.60 42.48
C GLY A 127 -26.27 7.00 42.92
N ARG A 128 -26.35 7.24 44.23
CA ARG A 128 -26.68 8.55 44.80
C ARG A 128 -25.61 9.60 44.48
N ALA A 129 -24.33 9.25 44.63
CA ALA A 129 -23.22 10.14 44.29
C ALA A 129 -23.20 10.47 42.78
N ALA A 130 -23.40 9.46 41.93
CA ALA A 130 -23.52 9.63 40.48
C ALA A 130 -24.67 10.56 40.09
N LYS A 131 -25.84 10.38 40.72
CA LYS A 131 -27.02 11.21 40.50
C LYS A 131 -26.80 12.66 40.94
N ALA A 132 -26.13 12.87 42.08
CA ALA A 132 -25.82 14.19 42.60
C ALA A 132 -24.82 14.94 41.70
N ASN A 133 -23.84 14.23 41.15
CA ASN A 133 -22.91 14.76 40.14
C ASN A 133 -23.65 15.10 38.84
N GLY A 134 -24.50 14.19 38.36
CA GLY A 134 -25.30 14.33 37.14
C GLY A 134 -24.50 14.20 35.84
N ARG A 135 -23.24 13.75 35.91
CA ARG A 135 -22.30 13.59 34.79
C ARG A 135 -21.41 12.35 34.95
N THR A 136 -21.94 11.31 35.59
CA THR A 136 -21.26 10.03 35.76
C THR A 136 -21.73 9.03 34.70
N VAL A 137 -20.79 8.41 33.99
CA VAL A 137 -21.04 7.44 32.93
C VAL A 137 -20.54 6.07 33.37
N PHE A 138 -21.33 5.03 33.12
CA PHE A 138 -20.99 3.66 33.50
C PHE A 138 -20.87 2.73 32.29
N ALA A 139 -20.01 1.72 32.42
CA ALA A 139 -19.85 0.67 31.43
C ALA A 139 -21.00 -0.35 31.47
N GLY A 140 -21.50 -0.71 30.30
CA GLY A 140 -22.33 -1.89 30.04
C GLY A 140 -21.67 -2.82 29.03
N VAL A 141 -22.27 -3.98 28.78
CA VAL A 141 -21.76 -4.94 27.80
C VAL A 141 -22.89 -5.55 27.00
N LEU A 142 -22.70 -5.69 25.69
CA LEU A 142 -23.60 -6.41 24.81
C LEU A 142 -23.30 -7.91 24.88
N ARG A 143 -24.33 -8.74 25.09
CA ARG A 143 -24.24 -10.21 25.14
C ARG A 143 -25.12 -10.82 24.05
N ASP A 144 -24.69 -11.99 23.55
CA ASP A 144 -25.42 -12.77 22.53
C ASP A 144 -26.59 -13.60 23.12
N ASP A 145 -26.85 -13.52 24.43
CA ASP A 145 -27.78 -14.42 25.13
C ASP A 145 -29.25 -13.94 25.07
N GLU A 146 -30.19 -14.87 24.88
CA GLU A 146 -31.64 -14.64 24.80
C GLU A 146 -32.31 -14.53 26.19
N ARG A 147 -31.59 -14.78 27.28
CA ARG A 147 -32.13 -14.63 28.64
C ARG A 147 -32.59 -13.20 28.88
N GLU A 148 -33.84 -13.06 29.32
CA GLU A 148 -34.49 -11.78 29.65
C GLU A 148 -33.51 -10.84 30.35
N THR A 149 -33.08 -9.81 29.62
CA THR A 149 -32.42 -8.66 30.21
C THR A 149 -33.38 -8.07 31.22
N ARG A 150 -33.00 -8.08 32.51
CA ARG A 150 -33.69 -7.31 33.56
C ARG A 150 -34.06 -5.96 32.97
N LYS A 151 -35.33 -5.56 33.08
CA LYS A 151 -35.94 -4.32 32.54
C LYS A 151 -34.96 -3.13 32.46
N ALA A 152 -34.09 -3.13 31.44
CA ALA A 152 -32.99 -2.19 31.27
C ALA A 152 -33.41 -0.97 30.42
N HIS A 153 -34.70 -0.87 30.13
CA HIS A 153 -35.24 0.05 29.14
C HIS A 153 -35.27 1.51 29.59
N SER A 154 -35.07 1.83 30.88
CA SER A 154 -35.16 3.22 31.37
C SER A 154 -33.83 3.97 31.50
N ALA A 155 -32.69 3.27 31.53
CA ALA A 155 -31.37 3.88 31.79
C ALA A 155 -30.42 3.85 30.57
N LEU A 156 -30.76 3.10 29.52
CA LEU A 156 -30.04 3.17 28.26
C LEU A 156 -30.47 4.44 27.51
N PRO A 157 -29.53 5.34 27.17
CA PRO A 157 -29.86 6.47 26.34
C PRO A 157 -30.25 5.96 24.95
N ASP A 158 -31.53 6.04 24.60
CA ASP A 158 -31.95 5.83 23.23
C ASP A 158 -31.58 7.08 22.44
N LEU A 159 -30.47 6.99 21.70
CA LEU A 159 -30.01 8.08 20.83
C LEU A 159 -30.93 8.30 19.61
N GLY A 160 -31.96 7.47 19.44
CA GLY A 160 -32.92 7.53 18.34
C GLY A 160 -32.41 6.82 17.08
N GLU A 161 -33.32 6.46 16.17
CA GLU A 161 -32.99 5.66 14.97
C GLU A 161 -31.90 6.29 14.09
N GLY A 162 -31.82 7.63 14.05
CA GLY A 162 -30.79 8.36 13.28
C GLY A 162 -29.36 8.19 13.82
N ALA A 163 -29.21 7.65 15.03
CA ALA A 163 -27.93 7.37 15.66
C ALA A 163 -27.51 5.90 15.54
N CYS A 164 -28.26 5.05 14.82
CA CYS A 164 -27.91 3.64 14.67
C CYS A 164 -27.09 3.40 13.40
N ILE A 165 -25.99 2.68 13.56
CA ILE A 165 -25.25 2.05 12.46
C ILE A 165 -26.01 0.82 11.94
N GLU A 166 -25.95 0.57 10.63
CA GLU A 166 -26.46 -0.64 9.95
C GLU A 166 -25.30 -1.49 9.41
N ASP A 167 -24.37 -1.86 10.28
CA ASP A 167 -23.20 -2.66 9.88
C ASP A 167 -23.54 -4.18 9.87
N PRO A 168 -23.34 -4.89 8.74
CA PRO A 168 -23.58 -6.34 8.64
C PRO A 168 -22.69 -7.19 9.56
N ALA A 169 -21.46 -6.76 9.86
CA ALA A 169 -20.49 -7.48 10.68
C ALA A 169 -20.70 -7.25 12.19
N LEU A 170 -21.47 -6.23 12.59
CA LEU A 170 -21.86 -6.01 13.99
C LEU A 170 -22.94 -7.00 14.48
N GLY A 171 -23.46 -7.86 13.58
CA GLY A 171 -24.39 -8.93 13.91
C GLY A 171 -25.76 -8.41 14.34
N ARG A 172 -26.77 -9.28 14.25
CA ARG A 172 -28.13 -8.95 14.69
C ARG A 172 -28.17 -8.72 16.20
N SER A 173 -28.69 -7.56 16.61
CA SER A 173 -29.30 -7.25 17.91
C SER A 173 -28.75 -8.04 19.11
N ARG A 174 -27.65 -7.57 19.69
CA ARG A 174 -27.18 -8.06 21.00
C ARG A 174 -27.96 -7.39 22.12
N ASN A 175 -28.19 -8.13 23.20
CA ASN A 175 -28.89 -7.61 24.36
C ASN A 175 -27.92 -6.86 25.29
N PRO A 176 -28.20 -5.59 25.65
CA PRO A 176 -27.35 -4.83 26.56
C PRO A 176 -27.55 -5.31 28.00
N SER A 177 -26.45 -5.70 28.63
CA SER A 177 -26.35 -5.87 30.08
C SER A 177 -25.84 -4.56 30.68
N VAL A 178 -26.66 -3.95 31.53
CA VAL A 178 -26.38 -2.67 32.20
C VAL A 178 -26.08 -2.89 33.68
N PRO A 179 -25.53 -1.89 34.39
CA PRO A 179 -25.38 -1.93 35.83
C PRO A 179 -26.68 -2.24 36.57
N VAL A 180 -26.58 -2.72 37.82
CA VAL A 180 -27.73 -2.85 38.73
C VAL A 180 -28.53 -1.56 38.82
N ASN A 181 -29.84 -1.67 39.07
CA ASN A 181 -30.78 -0.53 39.01
C ASN A 181 -30.35 0.63 39.92
N GLU A 182 -29.85 0.32 41.10
CA GLU A 182 -29.35 1.27 42.09
C GLU A 182 -28.28 2.21 41.50
N ILE A 183 -27.42 1.70 40.61
CA ILE A 183 -26.37 2.47 39.91
C ILE A 183 -26.93 3.09 38.62
N SER A 184 -27.68 2.30 37.83
CA SER A 184 -28.25 2.74 36.55
C SER A 184 -29.19 3.94 36.69
N ASP A 185 -29.97 4.02 37.77
CA ASP A 185 -30.89 5.14 38.04
C ASP A 185 -30.18 6.45 38.39
N GLY A 186 -28.89 6.37 38.76
CA GLY A 186 -28.04 7.52 39.02
C GLY A 186 -27.09 7.88 37.88
N ALA A 187 -27.01 7.04 36.84
CA ALA A 187 -26.15 7.27 35.69
C ALA A 187 -26.64 8.47 34.87
N HIS A 188 -25.70 9.28 34.38
CA HIS A 188 -26.01 10.26 33.33
C HIS A 188 -26.21 9.56 31.98
N LEU A 189 -25.28 8.66 31.64
CA LEU A 189 -25.31 7.82 30.45
C LEU A 189 -24.71 6.45 30.77
N ILE A 190 -25.09 5.45 29.99
CA ILE A 190 -24.49 4.10 30.01
C ILE A 190 -23.95 3.83 28.61
N GLY A 191 -22.70 3.41 28.52
CA GLY A 191 -22.05 3.08 27.26
C GLY A 191 -21.42 1.69 27.26
N THR A 192 -21.37 1.03 26.11
CA THR A 192 -20.89 -0.35 26.00
C THR A 192 -19.37 -0.43 25.86
N VAL A 193 -18.75 -1.49 26.40
CA VAL A 193 -17.30 -1.75 26.29
C VAL A 193 -16.96 -2.92 25.37
N ASN A 194 -17.81 -3.20 24.38
CA ASN A 194 -17.58 -4.31 23.46
C ASN A 194 -16.34 -4.08 22.59
N PHE A 195 -15.49 -5.10 22.55
CA PHE A 195 -14.31 -5.15 21.70
C PHE A 195 -14.63 -5.92 20.43
N ILE A 196 -14.60 -5.24 19.29
CA ILE A 196 -14.83 -5.83 17.96
C ILE A 196 -13.60 -5.49 17.12
N PRO A 197 -12.63 -6.40 17.00
CA PRO A 197 -11.42 -6.16 16.24
C PRO A 197 -11.67 -6.17 14.73
N ASP A 198 -10.69 -5.68 13.97
CA ASP A 198 -10.58 -5.91 12.53
C ASP A 198 -10.30 -7.41 12.26
N GLU A 199 -10.31 -7.83 10.99
CA GLU A 199 -10.19 -9.24 10.60
C GLU A 199 -8.88 -9.91 11.05
N ASP A 200 -7.81 -9.12 11.25
CA ASP A 200 -6.51 -9.59 11.75
C ASP A 200 -6.42 -9.62 13.28
N GLY A 201 -7.50 -9.29 13.98
CA GLY A 201 -7.58 -9.31 15.44
C GLY A 201 -7.15 -8.02 16.12
N TYR A 202 -6.65 -7.01 15.40
CA TYR A 202 -6.26 -5.71 15.96
C TYR A 202 -7.43 -4.74 15.94
N LEU A 203 -7.52 -3.87 16.95
CA LEU A 203 -8.51 -2.79 16.97
C LEU A 203 -7.92 -1.51 16.37
N ARG A 204 -8.38 -1.11 15.19
CA ARG A 204 -8.06 0.20 14.59
C ARG A 204 -9.29 1.07 14.45
N ARG A 205 -10.43 0.43 14.24
CA ARG A 205 -11.74 1.04 14.02
C ARG A 205 -12.64 0.72 15.19
N MET A 206 -13.60 1.60 15.44
CA MET A 206 -14.57 1.43 16.52
C MET A 206 -15.93 1.91 16.08
N ALA A 207 -16.97 1.11 16.36
CA ALA A 207 -18.35 1.54 16.18
C ALA A 207 -18.74 2.49 17.34
N PRO A 208 -19.11 3.76 17.05
CA PRO A 208 -19.53 4.71 18.08
C PRO A 208 -20.85 4.31 18.76
N THR A 209 -21.71 3.58 18.05
CA THR A 209 -23.04 3.16 18.50
C THR A 209 -23.33 1.73 18.06
N TYR A 210 -24.17 1.04 18.83
CA TYR A 210 -24.61 -0.32 18.54
C TYR A 210 -26.13 -0.40 18.53
N ARG A 211 -26.69 -1.14 17.58
CA ARG A 211 -28.14 -1.37 17.49
C ARG A 211 -28.54 -2.52 18.42
N THR A 212 -29.48 -2.25 19.32
CA THR A 212 -30.06 -3.24 20.24
C THR A 212 -31.59 -3.19 20.15
N GLY A 213 -32.22 -4.14 19.47
CA GLY A 213 -33.65 -4.09 19.17
C GLY A 213 -34.02 -2.82 18.38
N LYS A 214 -34.80 -1.93 19.00
CA LYS A 214 -35.25 -0.64 18.42
C LYS A 214 -34.42 0.57 18.88
N SER A 215 -33.49 0.40 19.81
CA SER A 215 -32.72 1.50 20.39
C SER A 215 -31.25 1.43 19.99
N CYS A 216 -30.59 2.58 20.02
CA CYS A 216 -29.18 2.73 19.69
C CYS A 216 -28.38 3.06 20.95
N VAL A 217 -27.46 2.17 21.32
CA VAL A 217 -26.65 2.33 22.55
C VAL A 217 -25.25 2.82 22.19
N PRO A 218 -24.73 3.88 22.83
CA PRO A 218 -23.38 4.37 22.57
C PRO A 218 -22.31 3.40 23.09
N TYR A 219 -21.16 3.38 22.43
CA TYR A 219 -19.91 2.90 23.02
C TYR A 219 -19.51 3.81 24.20
N LEU A 220 -18.79 3.27 25.20
CA LEU A 220 -18.40 4.01 26.40
C LEU A 220 -17.65 5.31 26.10
N GLY A 221 -16.78 5.32 25.10
CA GLY A 221 -16.08 6.53 24.64
C GLY A 221 -17.03 7.61 24.10
N LEU A 222 -18.06 7.22 23.35
CA LEU A 222 -19.09 8.16 22.86
C LEU A 222 -19.96 8.65 24.02
N ALA A 223 -20.40 7.77 24.92
CA ALA A 223 -21.17 8.16 26.10
C ALA A 223 -20.40 9.16 26.98
N GLY A 224 -19.11 8.92 27.19
CA GLY A 224 -18.21 9.84 27.87
C GLY A 224 -18.06 11.18 27.16
N ALA A 225 -17.93 11.18 25.82
CA ALA A 225 -17.87 12.39 25.01
C ALA A 225 -19.17 13.19 25.07
N LEU A 226 -20.33 12.53 24.99
CA LEU A 226 -21.64 13.15 25.13
C LEU A 226 -21.79 13.81 26.50
N SER A 227 -21.47 13.09 27.58
CA SER A 227 -21.46 13.64 28.95
C SER A 227 -20.51 14.84 29.08
N TYR A 228 -19.32 14.76 28.48
CA TYR A 228 -18.34 15.84 28.48
C TYR A 228 -18.81 17.09 27.73
N LEU A 229 -19.51 16.92 26.61
CA LEU A 229 -20.02 18.02 25.78
C LEU A 229 -21.34 18.61 26.32
N THR A 230 -22.02 17.91 27.21
CA THR A 230 -23.31 18.36 27.80
C THR A 230 -23.09 19.36 28.92
N ASP A 231 -23.61 20.58 28.75
CA ASP A 231 -23.68 21.56 29.82
C ASP A 231 -24.68 21.12 30.91
N LYS A 232 -24.41 21.48 32.17
CA LYS A 232 -25.18 20.94 33.30
C LYS A 232 -26.64 21.37 33.20
N GLY A 233 -27.55 20.40 33.13
CA GLY A 233 -29.00 20.63 33.00
C GLY A 233 -29.49 20.85 31.57
N GLN A 234 -28.62 20.78 30.57
CA GLN A 234 -28.99 20.76 29.15
C GLN A 234 -29.23 19.31 28.68
N PRO A 235 -30.04 19.12 27.61
CA PRO A 235 -30.16 17.81 26.98
C PRO A 235 -28.82 17.39 26.36
N VAL A 236 -28.63 16.08 26.27
CA VAL A 236 -27.48 15.47 25.61
C VAL A 236 -27.48 15.88 24.13
N PRO A 237 -26.31 16.18 23.52
CA PRO A 237 -26.21 16.51 22.10
C PRO A 237 -26.86 15.45 21.21
N GLU A 238 -27.53 15.90 20.15
CA GLU A 238 -28.08 15.00 19.14
C GLU A 238 -26.92 14.24 18.45
N VAL A 239 -27.14 12.93 18.26
CA VAL A 239 -26.24 12.04 17.54
C VAL A 239 -26.93 11.62 16.26
N ARG A 240 -26.31 11.87 15.11
CA ARG A 240 -26.91 11.55 13.81
C ARG A 240 -25.88 11.12 12.79
N TYR A 241 -26.15 10.02 12.11
CA TYR A 241 -25.40 9.60 10.92
C TYR A 241 -25.90 10.35 9.67
N GLU A 242 -24.97 10.89 8.88
CA GLU A 242 -25.20 11.48 7.57
C GLU A 242 -24.13 10.99 6.59
N GLY A 243 -24.41 9.88 5.88
CA GLY A 243 -23.41 9.19 5.06
C GLY A 243 -22.23 8.72 5.90
N SER A 244 -21.00 8.93 5.44
CA SER A 244 -19.76 8.58 6.15
C SER A 244 -19.36 9.63 7.22
N ARG A 245 -20.34 10.26 7.87
CA ARG A 245 -20.12 11.26 8.93
C ARG A 245 -21.09 11.04 10.08
N LEU A 246 -20.59 11.17 11.30
CA LEU A 246 -21.39 11.21 12.51
C LEU A 246 -21.36 12.63 13.08
N HIS A 247 -22.55 13.19 13.24
CA HIS A 247 -22.76 14.46 13.92
C HIS A 247 -22.96 14.18 15.40
N VAL A 248 -22.20 14.88 16.25
CA VAL A 248 -22.30 14.83 17.72
C VAL A 248 -22.41 16.29 18.19
N GLY A 249 -23.64 16.80 18.26
CA GLY A 249 -23.88 18.24 18.35
C GLY A 249 -23.19 19.00 17.21
N ASP A 250 -22.35 19.98 17.54
CA ASP A 250 -21.59 20.77 16.56
C ASP A 250 -20.35 20.07 15.99
N ARG A 251 -20.05 18.85 16.45
CA ARG A 251 -18.86 18.09 16.03
C ARG A 251 -19.20 17.14 14.91
N VAL A 252 -18.30 17.06 13.93
CA VAL A 252 -18.40 16.13 12.80
C VAL A 252 -17.24 15.15 12.89
N VAL A 253 -17.59 13.87 13.01
CA VAL A 253 -16.65 12.76 13.12
C VAL A 253 -16.70 11.97 11.81
N PRO A 254 -15.64 11.98 10.98
CA PRO A 254 -15.58 11.15 9.79
C PRO A 254 -15.61 9.66 10.15
N MET A 255 -16.34 8.90 9.35
CA MET A 255 -16.50 7.45 9.45
C MET A 255 -15.98 6.78 8.19
N ASP A 256 -15.68 5.49 8.28
CA ASP A 256 -15.52 4.65 7.10
C ASP A 256 -16.88 4.31 6.47
N ASP A 257 -16.84 3.57 5.36
CA ASP A 257 -18.03 3.20 4.60
C ASP A 257 -18.94 2.23 5.38
N ASP A 258 -18.43 1.59 6.43
CA ASP A 258 -19.19 0.74 7.35
C ASP A 258 -19.80 1.53 8.52
N GLY A 259 -19.50 2.83 8.66
CA GLY A 259 -19.98 3.70 9.73
C GLY A 259 -19.15 3.66 11.02
N ARG A 260 -17.93 3.10 10.96
CA ARG A 260 -16.99 2.99 12.08
C ARG A 260 -16.00 4.15 12.07
N MET A 261 -15.59 4.58 13.27
CA MET A 261 -14.60 5.63 13.47
C MET A 261 -13.20 5.01 13.44
N LEU A 262 -12.32 5.52 12.57
CA LEU A 262 -10.91 5.14 12.56
C LEU A 262 -10.17 5.97 13.64
N LEU A 263 -9.57 5.28 14.61
CA LEU A 263 -8.96 5.91 15.78
C LEU A 263 -7.62 6.56 15.42
N ASN A 264 -7.46 7.83 15.80
CA ASN A 264 -6.18 8.52 15.89
C ASN A 264 -5.55 8.21 17.26
N TRP A 265 -4.38 7.57 17.23
CA TRP A 265 -3.70 7.10 18.43
C TRP A 265 -2.68 8.14 18.93
N TYR A 266 -2.64 8.34 20.25
CA TYR A 266 -1.82 9.37 20.88
C TYR A 266 -0.44 8.87 21.36
N GLY A 267 -0.20 7.55 21.30
CA GLY A 267 1.10 6.96 21.61
C GLY A 267 0.98 5.54 22.17
N PRO A 268 2.11 4.97 22.63
CA PRO A 268 2.16 3.70 23.35
C PRO A 268 1.29 3.72 24.62
N GLY A 269 0.77 2.54 24.98
CA GLY A 269 0.01 2.36 26.21
C GLY A 269 0.89 2.44 27.46
N GLY A 270 0.27 2.83 28.57
CA GLY A 270 0.85 2.96 29.90
C GLY A 270 0.89 4.39 30.42
N PRO A 271 1.32 4.56 31.68
CA PRO A 271 1.36 5.86 32.34
C PRO A 271 2.35 6.82 31.66
N MET A 272 1.96 8.09 31.53
CA MET A 272 2.84 9.15 31.06
C MET A 272 4.15 9.18 31.85
N GLY A 273 5.28 9.10 31.13
CA GLY A 273 6.62 9.01 31.71
C GLY A 273 7.20 7.58 31.75
N SER A 274 6.39 6.52 31.62
CA SER A 274 6.90 5.17 31.37
C SER A 274 7.22 5.00 29.89
N LYS A 275 8.49 5.23 29.52
CA LYS A 275 9.10 5.09 28.18
C LYS A 275 8.44 5.83 26.98
N GLN A 276 7.12 6.08 26.95
CA GLN A 276 6.35 6.85 25.94
C GLN A 276 4.81 6.96 26.21
N GLY A 277 4.28 6.64 27.42
CA GLY A 277 2.82 6.59 27.67
C GLY A 277 2.02 7.85 27.29
N ALA A 278 0.83 7.66 26.71
CA ALA A 278 0.00 8.74 26.12
C ALA A 278 -0.86 9.51 27.13
N TYR A 279 -1.29 8.89 28.22
CA TYR A 279 -2.20 9.52 29.20
C TYR A 279 -1.57 9.64 30.58
N ARG A 280 -2.00 10.64 31.35
CA ARG A 280 -1.63 10.76 32.76
C ARG A 280 -2.42 9.75 33.58
N TYR A 281 -1.70 9.04 34.45
CA TYR A 281 -2.25 8.11 35.41
C TYR A 281 -2.10 8.68 36.80
N THR A 282 -3.16 8.59 37.58
CA THR A 282 -3.16 8.91 39.00
C THR A 282 -3.63 7.67 39.75
N PRO A 283 -2.83 7.11 40.68
CA PRO A 283 -3.25 6.02 41.54
C PRO A 283 -4.53 6.38 42.29
N ILE A 284 -5.51 5.49 42.30
CA ILE A 284 -6.79 5.74 42.99
C ILE A 284 -6.60 6.00 44.49
N TYR A 285 -5.61 5.36 45.12
CA TYR A 285 -5.27 5.57 46.53
C TYR A 285 -4.84 7.01 46.82
N ASP A 286 -4.03 7.61 45.96
CA ASP A 286 -3.54 9.00 46.14
C ASP A 286 -4.71 10.00 46.10
N VAL A 287 -5.72 9.76 45.25
CA VAL A 287 -6.91 10.61 45.18
C VAL A 287 -7.72 10.54 46.48
N LEU A 288 -7.89 9.34 47.04
CA LEU A 288 -8.63 9.13 48.29
C LEU A 288 -7.92 9.78 49.49
N ILE A 289 -6.60 9.60 49.61
CA ILE A 289 -5.83 10.22 50.70
C ILE A 289 -5.81 11.74 50.56
N ALA A 290 -5.68 12.27 49.34
CA ALA A 290 -5.70 13.72 49.12
C ALA A 290 -7.03 14.33 49.56
N PHE A 291 -8.14 13.62 49.38
CA PHE A 291 -9.43 14.03 49.89
C PHE A 291 -9.50 13.99 51.42
N GLN A 292 -9.02 12.90 52.04
CA GLN A 292 -8.99 12.80 53.49
C GLN A 292 -8.18 13.93 54.13
N SER A 293 -7.03 14.29 53.55
CA SER A 293 -6.23 15.45 53.97
C SER A 293 -7.01 16.76 53.86
N LEU A 294 -7.79 16.95 52.80
CA LEU A 294 -8.62 18.16 52.65
C LEU A 294 -9.73 18.24 53.71
N GLU A 295 -10.36 17.11 54.05
CA GLU A 295 -11.39 17.08 55.09
C GLU A 295 -10.82 17.30 56.50
N SER A 296 -9.57 16.88 56.75
CA SER A 296 -8.86 17.17 58.00
C SER A 296 -8.25 18.57 58.05
N GLY A 297 -8.32 19.35 56.97
CA GLY A 297 -7.74 20.70 56.88
C GLY A 297 -6.24 20.72 56.59
N GLU A 298 -5.66 19.59 56.22
CA GLU A 298 -4.27 19.45 55.79
C GLU A 298 -4.10 19.74 54.29
N ALA A 299 -2.90 20.14 53.88
CA ALA A 299 -2.58 20.32 52.46
C ALA A 299 -2.52 18.95 51.77
N PRO A 300 -3.30 18.70 50.70
CA PRO A 300 -3.28 17.43 50.00
C PRO A 300 -1.93 17.23 49.31
N HIS A 301 -1.42 16.00 49.34
CA HIS A 301 -0.19 15.63 48.64
C HIS A 301 -0.37 15.62 47.11
N LEU A 302 -1.61 15.49 46.63
CA LEU A 302 -2.01 15.56 45.22
C LEU A 302 -2.77 16.87 44.96
N ASP A 303 -2.34 17.63 43.96
CA ASP A 303 -3.08 18.80 43.49
C ASP A 303 -4.35 18.38 42.75
N LEU A 304 -5.50 18.44 43.42
CA LEU A 304 -6.80 18.10 42.83
C LEU A 304 -7.25 19.08 41.74
N SER A 305 -6.63 20.26 41.61
CA SER A 305 -7.00 21.23 40.57
C SER A 305 -6.76 20.69 39.15
N ARG A 306 -5.91 19.67 39.01
CA ARG A 306 -5.63 18.98 37.74
C ARG A 306 -6.86 18.30 37.12
N PHE A 307 -7.83 17.87 37.94
CA PHE A 307 -9.06 17.24 37.47
C PHE A 307 -10.07 18.25 36.93
N ARG A 308 -9.86 19.55 37.19
CA ARG A 308 -10.81 20.60 36.83
C ARG A 308 -11.02 20.67 35.31
N GLY A 309 -12.25 20.49 34.86
CA GLY A 309 -12.62 20.54 33.46
C GLY A 309 -12.21 19.31 32.62
N LYS A 310 -11.65 18.27 33.26
CA LYS A 310 -11.22 17.03 32.60
C LYS A 310 -12.32 15.97 32.59
N ALA A 311 -12.25 15.06 31.63
CA ALA A 311 -12.93 13.76 31.68
C ALA A 311 -12.06 12.80 32.50
N VAL A 312 -12.60 12.32 33.63
CA VAL A 312 -11.86 11.42 34.52
C VAL A 312 -12.31 9.99 34.26
N LEU A 313 -11.41 9.16 33.73
CA LEU A 313 -11.64 7.75 33.45
C LEU A 313 -11.14 6.91 34.61
N ILE A 314 -11.98 6.06 35.19
CA ILE A 314 -11.62 5.16 36.29
C ILE A 314 -11.63 3.74 35.74
N GLY A 315 -10.46 3.08 35.74
CA GLY A 315 -10.33 1.74 35.16
C GLY A 315 -9.24 0.93 35.85
N SER A 316 -9.26 -0.38 35.61
CA SER A 316 -8.28 -1.28 36.23
C SER A 316 -6.94 -1.28 35.49
N THR A 317 -5.86 -1.09 36.26
CA THR A 317 -4.50 -0.96 35.73
C THR A 317 -3.51 -1.88 36.45
N ALA A 318 -3.99 -2.71 37.37
CA ALA A 318 -3.19 -3.76 38.02
C ALA A 318 -2.93 -4.93 37.05
N PRO A 319 -1.73 -5.53 37.00
CA PRO A 319 -1.39 -6.58 36.02
C PRO A 319 -2.35 -7.78 35.96
N GLY A 320 -2.99 -8.15 37.08
CA GLY A 320 -3.96 -9.25 37.14
C GLY A 320 -5.40 -8.86 36.79
N LEU A 321 -5.68 -7.56 36.65
CA LEU A 321 -7.03 -7.01 36.41
C LEU A 321 -7.09 -6.16 35.13
N MET A 322 -5.95 -5.88 34.50
CA MET A 322 -5.84 -5.06 33.31
C MET A 322 -6.45 -5.79 32.10
N ASP A 323 -7.41 -5.15 31.42
CA ASP A 323 -7.96 -5.64 30.17
C ASP A 323 -7.05 -5.26 29.01
N LEU A 324 -6.20 -6.18 28.56
CA LEU A 324 -5.25 -5.93 27.48
C LEU A 324 -5.88 -6.24 26.12
N LYS A 325 -5.79 -5.30 25.19
CA LYS A 325 -6.29 -5.48 23.83
C LYS A 325 -5.18 -5.29 22.79
N PRO A 326 -5.20 -6.07 21.70
CA PRO A 326 -4.32 -5.84 20.55
C PRO A 326 -4.74 -4.57 19.80
N THR A 327 -3.77 -3.67 19.61
CA THR A 327 -3.91 -2.38 18.92
C THR A 327 -2.66 -2.11 18.09
N PRO A 328 -2.66 -1.17 17.14
CA PRO A 328 -1.46 -0.78 16.39
C PRO A 328 -0.26 -0.38 17.28
N MET A 329 -0.55 0.06 18.51
CA MET A 329 0.44 0.48 19.50
C MET A 329 0.98 -0.68 20.34
N SER A 330 0.43 -1.89 20.19
CA SER A 330 0.82 -3.06 20.98
C SER A 330 2.23 -3.57 20.70
N GLU A 331 2.89 -3.11 19.63
CA GLU A 331 4.30 -3.39 19.35
C GLU A 331 5.23 -2.81 20.43
N PHE A 332 4.84 -1.69 21.05
CA PHE A 332 5.62 -1.06 22.11
C PHE A 332 5.38 -1.66 23.50
N GLY A 333 4.34 -2.48 23.65
CA GLY A 333 3.94 -3.09 24.91
C GLY A 333 2.45 -3.37 25.01
N PRO A 334 2.01 -4.00 26.11
CA PRO A 334 0.59 -4.26 26.34
C PRO A 334 -0.23 -2.96 26.39
N TYR A 335 -1.35 -2.89 25.65
CA TYR A 335 -2.19 -1.68 25.57
C TYR A 335 -3.43 -1.82 26.46
N PRO A 336 -3.63 -0.96 27.49
CA PRO A 336 -4.77 -1.04 28.39
C PRO A 336 -6.10 -0.68 27.71
N GLY A 337 -7.17 -1.43 28.00
CA GLY A 337 -8.52 -1.20 27.48
C GLY A 337 -9.09 0.17 27.86
N VAL A 338 -8.79 0.65 29.06
CA VAL A 338 -9.17 2.00 29.54
C VAL A 338 -8.63 3.10 28.63
N GLU A 339 -7.44 2.92 28.02
CA GLU A 339 -6.87 3.91 27.09
C GLU A 339 -7.55 3.91 25.72
N ILE A 340 -8.20 2.81 25.34
CA ILE A 340 -8.99 2.74 24.11
C ILE A 340 -10.24 3.61 24.25
N VAL A 341 -10.91 3.53 25.41
CA VAL A 341 -12.04 4.38 25.78
C VAL A 341 -11.60 5.85 25.82
N ALA A 342 -10.45 6.14 26.44
CA ALA A 342 -9.88 7.49 26.48
C ALA A 342 -9.59 8.03 25.07
N THR A 343 -9.00 7.21 24.20
CA THR A 343 -8.67 7.57 22.82
C THR A 343 -9.91 7.86 22.00
N ALA A 344 -10.94 7.00 22.08
CA ALA A 344 -12.20 7.22 21.40
C ALA A 344 -12.91 8.50 21.87
N LEU A 345 -12.96 8.72 23.19
CA LEU A 345 -13.53 9.93 23.77
C LEU A 345 -12.79 11.18 23.26
N GLU A 346 -11.46 11.19 23.34
CA GLU A 346 -10.66 12.35 22.93
C GLU A 346 -10.76 12.61 21.43
N ASN A 347 -10.84 11.57 20.59
CA ASN A 347 -11.05 11.70 19.15
C ASN A 347 -12.35 12.49 18.83
N ILE A 348 -13.42 12.23 19.58
CA ILE A 348 -14.72 12.92 19.43
C ILE A 348 -14.66 14.32 20.05
N VAL A 349 -14.18 14.44 21.30
CA VAL A 349 -14.13 15.71 22.05
C VAL A 349 -13.15 16.72 21.46
N SER A 350 -12.11 16.25 20.77
CA SER A 350 -11.15 17.11 20.05
C SER A 350 -11.46 17.23 18.56
N ALA A 351 -12.46 16.49 18.04
CA ALA A 351 -12.82 16.42 16.62
C ALA A 351 -11.63 16.12 15.69
N ARG A 352 -10.81 15.14 16.07
CA ARG A 352 -9.57 14.73 15.36
C ARG A 352 -9.42 13.21 15.19
N PRO A 353 -10.47 12.46 14.80
CA PRO A 353 -10.27 11.08 14.36
C PRO A 353 -9.51 11.05 13.03
N LEU A 354 -9.07 9.85 12.63
CA LEU A 354 -8.53 9.68 11.28
C LEU A 354 -9.67 9.68 10.27
N THR A 355 -9.49 10.40 9.18
CA THR A 355 -10.42 10.42 8.04
C THR A 355 -10.00 9.33 7.07
N PRO A 356 -10.78 8.24 6.91
CA PRO A 356 -10.50 7.24 5.89
C PRO A 356 -10.79 7.83 4.50
N LEU A 357 -9.94 7.50 3.53
CA LEU A 357 -10.19 7.85 2.14
C LEU A 357 -11.17 6.83 1.54
N SER A 358 -12.30 7.30 0.99
CA SER A 358 -13.30 6.42 0.37
C SER A 358 -12.71 5.58 -0.76
N ASP A 359 -13.26 4.40 -1.01
CA ASP A 359 -12.83 3.50 -2.08
C ASP A 359 -12.81 4.14 -3.48
N THR A 360 -13.73 5.09 -3.73
CA THR A 360 -13.78 5.82 -5.01
C THR A 360 -12.52 6.65 -5.24
N TYR A 361 -12.09 7.42 -4.23
CA TYR A 361 -10.85 8.20 -4.33
C TYR A 361 -9.63 7.29 -4.40
N THR A 362 -9.62 6.17 -3.68
CA THR A 362 -8.56 5.16 -3.77
C THR A 362 -8.40 4.64 -5.20
N ALA A 363 -9.50 4.25 -5.86
CA ALA A 363 -9.50 3.83 -7.25
C ALA A 363 -9.04 4.95 -8.21
N LEU A 364 -9.43 6.20 -7.95
CA LEU A 364 -8.98 7.36 -8.72
C LEU A 364 -7.46 7.59 -8.60
N PHE A 365 -6.90 7.46 -7.40
CA PHE A 365 -5.45 7.55 -7.18
C PHE A 365 -4.70 6.40 -7.85
N MET A 366 -5.22 5.16 -7.78
CA MET A 366 -4.66 4.02 -8.51
C MET A 366 -4.62 4.30 -10.02
N ALA A 367 -5.73 4.82 -10.57
CA ALA A 367 -5.82 5.14 -12.00
C ALA A 367 -4.87 6.27 -12.39
N ALA A 368 -4.84 7.36 -11.61
CA ALA A 368 -3.94 8.49 -11.86
C ALA A 368 -2.47 8.07 -11.80
N LEU A 369 -2.07 7.29 -10.79
CA LEU A 369 -0.69 6.84 -10.61
C LEU A 369 -0.26 5.88 -11.72
N ALA A 370 -1.08 4.88 -12.04
CA ALA A 370 -0.79 3.93 -13.11
C ALA A 370 -0.75 4.61 -14.50
N PHE A 371 -1.66 5.56 -14.75
CA PHE A 371 -1.65 6.36 -15.98
C PHE A 371 -0.40 7.24 -16.08
N LEU A 372 -0.03 7.96 -15.01
CA LEU A 372 1.12 8.84 -15.01
C LEU A 372 2.43 8.06 -15.22
N ILE A 373 2.60 6.91 -14.56
CA ILE A 373 3.74 6.01 -14.76
C ILE A 373 3.78 5.54 -16.22
N GLY A 374 2.66 5.05 -16.76
CA GLY A 374 2.59 4.59 -18.15
C GLY A 374 2.92 5.68 -19.19
N VAL A 375 2.51 6.93 -18.94
CA VAL A 375 2.83 8.07 -19.82
C VAL A 375 4.29 8.48 -19.70
N LEU A 376 4.83 8.63 -18.48
CA LEU A 376 6.19 9.11 -18.27
C LEU A 376 7.26 8.13 -18.78
N THR A 377 7.08 6.83 -18.52
CA THR A 377 7.99 5.79 -19.02
C THR A 377 8.03 5.75 -20.55
N TRP A 378 6.95 6.20 -21.21
CA TRP A 378 6.88 6.31 -22.66
C TRP A 378 7.58 7.56 -23.21
N THR A 379 7.55 8.70 -22.50
CA THR A 379 8.17 9.95 -23.00
C THR A 379 9.69 9.89 -23.10
N LYS A 380 10.34 9.14 -22.20
CA LYS A 380 11.78 8.89 -22.23
C LYS A 380 12.01 7.38 -22.12
N PRO A 381 11.90 6.63 -23.24
CA PRO A 381 12.11 5.19 -23.23
C PRO A 381 13.56 4.90 -22.82
N GLY A 382 13.73 3.87 -22.01
CA GLY A 382 15.00 3.51 -21.40
C GLY A 382 14.81 3.00 -19.98
N ILE A 383 15.51 1.91 -19.65
CA ILE A 383 15.40 1.22 -18.36
C ILE A 383 15.69 2.16 -17.18
N GLY A 384 16.68 3.03 -17.31
CA GLY A 384 17.05 4.01 -16.28
C GLY A 384 15.95 5.02 -15.99
N TRP A 385 15.45 5.70 -17.02
CA TRP A 385 14.37 6.69 -16.88
C TRP A 385 13.06 6.05 -16.43
N SER A 386 12.72 4.88 -16.96
CA SER A 386 11.49 4.17 -16.60
C SER A 386 11.49 3.73 -15.13
N SER A 387 12.62 3.23 -14.65
CA SER A 387 12.81 2.90 -13.23
C SER A 387 12.71 4.15 -12.36
N LEU A 388 13.39 5.24 -12.76
CA LEU A 388 13.37 6.50 -12.02
C LEU A 388 11.96 7.09 -11.88
N PHE A 389 11.17 7.11 -12.97
CA PHE A 389 9.79 7.62 -12.90
C PHE A 389 8.88 6.72 -12.07
N THR A 390 9.01 5.40 -12.21
CA THR A 390 8.19 4.45 -11.44
C THR A 390 8.47 4.60 -9.95
N PHE A 391 9.72 4.40 -9.52
CA PHE A 391 10.06 4.49 -8.10
C PHE A 391 9.90 5.92 -7.55
N GLY A 392 10.24 6.94 -8.34
CA GLY A 392 10.06 8.34 -7.94
C GLY A 392 8.61 8.69 -7.64
N LEU A 393 7.66 8.25 -8.48
CA LEU A 393 6.24 8.48 -8.23
C LEU A 393 5.68 7.64 -7.08
N LEU A 394 6.11 6.38 -6.95
CA LEU A 394 5.72 5.53 -5.83
C LEU A 394 6.21 6.10 -4.49
N THR A 395 7.46 6.56 -4.44
CA THR A 395 8.02 7.24 -3.26
C THR A 395 7.29 8.55 -2.97
N LEU A 396 7.00 9.35 -4.00
CA LEU A 396 6.23 10.59 -3.83
C LEU A 396 4.84 10.31 -3.25
N TYR A 397 4.15 9.28 -3.76
CA TYR A 397 2.85 8.85 -3.23
C TYR A 397 2.95 8.44 -1.75
N TRP A 398 3.92 7.60 -1.41
CA TRP A 398 4.13 7.14 -0.03
C TRP A 398 4.50 8.28 0.93
N VAL A 399 5.37 9.20 0.54
CA VAL A 399 5.68 10.38 1.35
C VAL A 399 4.44 11.27 1.52
N THR A 400 3.65 11.44 0.46
CA THR A 400 2.41 12.22 0.52
C THR A 400 1.39 11.60 1.48
N SER A 401 1.24 10.27 1.48
CA SER A 401 0.34 9.59 2.41
C SER A 401 0.77 9.76 3.86
N LEU A 402 2.08 9.72 4.15
CA LEU A 402 2.61 10.00 5.48
C LEU A 402 2.36 11.45 5.93
N VAL A 403 2.60 12.43 5.05
CA VAL A 403 2.37 13.86 5.36
C VAL A 403 0.88 14.14 5.59
N LEU A 404 -0.01 13.55 4.79
CA LEU A 404 -1.45 13.72 4.97
C LEU A 404 -1.95 13.06 6.27
N LEU A 405 -1.36 11.94 6.69
CA LEU A 405 -1.64 11.34 7.99
C LEU A 405 -1.15 12.23 9.14
N SER A 406 0.09 12.73 9.06
CA SER A 406 0.74 13.48 10.14
C SER A 406 0.23 14.91 10.31
N GLU A 407 -0.23 15.56 9.25
CA GLU A 407 -0.72 16.95 9.31
C GLU A 407 -2.25 17.05 9.26
N GLN A 408 -2.90 16.23 8.42
CA GLN A 408 -4.34 16.35 8.14
C GLN A 408 -5.18 15.20 8.71
N ARG A 409 -4.55 14.20 9.35
CA ARG A 409 -5.22 13.00 9.88
C ARG A 409 -5.99 12.23 8.80
N ILE A 410 -5.53 12.28 7.55
CA ILE A 410 -6.14 11.53 6.44
C ILE A 410 -5.39 10.20 6.27
N SER A 411 -6.11 9.09 6.34
CA SER A 411 -5.56 7.75 6.16
C SER A 411 -5.76 7.29 4.71
N MET A 412 -4.68 7.30 3.92
CA MET A 412 -4.69 6.82 2.53
C MET A 412 -4.28 5.34 2.44
N PRO A 413 -4.97 4.51 1.63
CA PRO A 413 -4.50 3.17 1.30
C PRO A 413 -3.18 3.22 0.53
N VAL A 414 -2.25 2.31 0.82
CA VAL A 414 -0.90 2.30 0.24
C VAL A 414 -0.71 1.14 -0.72
N ALA A 415 -1.15 -0.06 -0.35
CA ALA A 415 -0.91 -1.30 -1.08
C ALA A 415 -1.52 -1.29 -2.48
N GLY A 416 -2.79 -0.87 -2.63
CA GLY A 416 -3.50 -0.80 -3.92
C GLY A 416 -2.81 0.11 -4.95
N PRO A 417 -2.62 1.41 -4.65
CA PRO A 417 -1.93 2.34 -5.53
C PRO A 417 -0.49 1.92 -5.85
N VAL A 418 0.27 1.47 -4.85
CA VAL A 418 1.66 1.03 -5.05
C VAL A 418 1.72 -0.20 -5.96
N LEU A 419 0.88 -1.21 -5.76
CA LEU A 419 0.82 -2.38 -6.63
C LEU A 419 0.43 -1.99 -8.06
N SER A 420 -0.58 -1.15 -8.21
CA SER A 420 -1.05 -0.70 -9.53
C SER A 420 0.06 0.01 -10.31
N GLY A 421 0.75 0.94 -9.65
CA GLY A 421 1.87 1.67 -10.23
C GLY A 421 3.08 0.78 -10.52
N PHE A 422 3.41 -0.14 -9.61
CA PHE A 422 4.52 -1.07 -9.78
C PHE A 422 4.29 -2.03 -10.96
N VAL A 423 3.10 -2.62 -11.06
CA VAL A 423 2.73 -3.48 -12.21
C VAL A 423 2.73 -2.69 -13.52
N ALA A 424 2.21 -1.45 -13.52
CA ALA A 424 2.30 -0.58 -14.70
C ALA A 424 3.76 -0.33 -15.14
N GLY A 425 4.66 -0.09 -14.17
CA GLY A 425 6.10 0.05 -14.41
C GLY A 425 6.73 -1.24 -14.95
N LEU A 426 6.42 -2.40 -14.37
CA LEU A 426 6.92 -3.71 -14.82
C LEU A 426 6.45 -4.04 -16.24
N LEU A 427 5.18 -3.82 -16.55
CA LEU A 427 4.63 -4.01 -17.89
C LEU A 427 5.32 -3.10 -18.90
N SER A 428 5.58 -1.84 -18.51
CA SER A 428 6.29 -0.87 -19.35
C SER A 428 7.74 -1.31 -19.63
N LEU A 429 8.45 -1.80 -18.61
CA LEU A 429 9.83 -2.31 -18.73
C LEU A 429 9.90 -3.57 -19.59
N GLY A 430 9.01 -4.54 -19.34
CA GLY A 430 8.92 -5.76 -20.13
C GLY A 430 8.68 -5.44 -21.60
N TRP A 431 7.77 -4.50 -21.88
CA TRP A 431 7.49 -4.06 -23.24
C TRP A 431 8.73 -3.47 -23.93
N GLN A 432 9.44 -2.55 -23.25
CA GLN A 432 10.65 -1.93 -23.80
C GLN A 432 11.72 -2.98 -24.11
N TYR A 433 11.94 -3.93 -23.20
CA TYR A 433 12.92 -5.00 -23.38
C TYR A 433 12.61 -5.88 -24.61
N PHE A 434 11.35 -6.31 -24.78
CA PHE A 434 10.95 -7.15 -25.92
C PHE A 434 11.00 -6.38 -27.25
N SER A 435 10.63 -5.10 -27.25
CA SER A 435 10.69 -4.24 -28.44
C SER A 435 12.14 -4.02 -28.89
N GLU A 436 13.02 -3.61 -27.97
CA GLU A 436 14.44 -3.39 -28.28
C GLU A 436 15.14 -4.69 -28.72
N GLY A 437 14.74 -5.84 -28.17
CA GLY A 437 15.28 -7.15 -28.53
C GLY A 437 14.96 -7.58 -29.97
N GLN A 438 13.77 -7.25 -30.49
CA GLN A 438 13.39 -7.56 -31.87
C GLN A 438 14.08 -6.66 -32.88
N ASP A 439 14.25 -5.36 -32.59
CA ASP A 439 14.94 -4.44 -33.48
C ASP A 439 16.40 -4.85 -33.69
N ARG A 440 17.08 -5.33 -32.63
CA ARG A 440 18.43 -5.89 -32.73
C ARG A 440 18.50 -7.15 -33.58
N LYS A 441 17.49 -8.04 -33.50
CA LYS A 441 17.42 -9.25 -34.35
C LYS A 441 17.17 -8.88 -35.81
N ARG A 442 16.28 -7.93 -36.08
CA ARG A 442 15.96 -7.46 -37.43
C ARG A 442 17.15 -6.77 -38.09
N ILE A 443 17.91 -5.98 -37.34
CA ILE A 443 19.19 -5.43 -37.80
C ILE A 443 20.16 -6.56 -38.13
N LYS A 444 20.32 -7.57 -37.25
CA LYS A 444 21.19 -8.73 -37.52
C LYS A 444 20.77 -9.54 -38.75
N GLU A 445 19.48 -9.74 -38.98
CA GLU A 445 18.96 -10.43 -40.18
C GLU A 445 19.17 -9.60 -41.46
N LEU A 446 19.00 -8.28 -41.37
CA LEU A 446 19.25 -7.37 -42.50
C LEU A 446 20.74 -7.27 -42.85
N PHE A 447 21.66 -7.33 -41.89
CA PHE A 447 23.11 -7.32 -42.14
C PHE A 447 23.71 -8.71 -42.41
N GLY A 448 23.11 -9.78 -41.88
CA GLY A 448 23.58 -11.15 -42.05
C GLY A 448 23.49 -11.67 -43.49
N ASN A 449 22.65 -11.05 -44.32
CA ASN A 449 22.55 -11.37 -45.75
C ASN A 449 23.59 -10.64 -46.62
N TYR A 450 24.34 -9.69 -46.07
CA TYR A 450 25.29 -8.86 -46.84
C TYR A 450 26.73 -8.90 -46.31
N VAL A 451 26.99 -9.55 -45.17
CA VAL A 451 28.31 -9.59 -44.55
C VAL A 451 28.53 -10.94 -43.86
N ALA A 452 29.65 -11.62 -44.14
CA ALA A 452 29.99 -12.91 -43.54
C ALA A 452 29.92 -12.84 -41.99
N ALA A 453 29.37 -13.89 -41.36
CA ALA A 453 29.14 -13.95 -39.91
C ALA A 453 30.36 -13.57 -39.02
N PRO A 454 31.62 -13.90 -39.38
CA PRO A 454 32.80 -13.46 -38.63
C PRO A 454 33.00 -11.94 -38.62
N VAL A 455 32.64 -11.26 -39.71
CA VAL A 455 32.80 -9.79 -39.86
C VAL A 455 31.73 -9.05 -39.06
N VAL A 456 30.48 -9.54 -39.04
CA VAL A 456 29.41 -9.02 -38.17
C VAL A 456 29.76 -9.17 -36.70
N LYS A 457 30.34 -10.31 -36.31
CA LYS A 457 30.79 -10.56 -34.93
C LYS A 457 31.89 -9.58 -34.52
N LYS A 458 32.92 -9.42 -35.36
CA LYS A 458 34.02 -8.49 -35.09
C LYS A 458 33.57 -7.01 -35.05
N LEU A 459 32.55 -6.66 -35.83
CA LEU A 459 31.90 -5.35 -35.82
C LEU A 459 31.14 -5.03 -34.53
N LEU A 460 30.48 -6.05 -33.97
CA LEU A 460 29.76 -5.93 -32.70
C LEU A 460 30.73 -5.85 -31.51
N ASP A 461 31.87 -6.54 -31.62
CA ASP A 461 32.90 -6.61 -30.58
C ASP A 461 33.82 -5.37 -30.59
N ASP A 462 34.12 -4.78 -31.75
CA ASP A 462 34.92 -3.56 -31.88
C ASP A 462 34.43 -2.65 -33.04
N PRO A 463 33.51 -1.71 -32.76
CA PRO A 463 32.98 -0.77 -33.75
C PRO A 463 34.04 0.17 -34.35
N ALA A 464 35.15 0.42 -33.65
CA ALA A 464 36.20 1.34 -34.09
C ALA A 464 37.15 0.69 -35.12
N SER A 465 37.19 -0.65 -35.18
CA SER A 465 38.01 -1.41 -36.14
C SER A 465 37.63 -1.19 -37.62
N LEU A 466 36.48 -0.58 -37.89
CA LEU A 466 36.00 -0.32 -39.26
C LEU A 466 36.47 1.03 -39.84
N GLN A 467 37.24 1.82 -39.08
CA GLN A 467 38.03 2.91 -39.67
C GLN A 467 39.21 2.32 -40.45
N LEU A 468 38.90 1.71 -41.60
CA LEU A 468 39.88 1.30 -42.60
C LEU A 468 40.50 2.56 -43.20
N GLY A 469 41.48 3.13 -42.52
CA GLY A 469 42.38 4.14 -43.06
C GLY A 469 43.29 3.50 -44.09
N GLY A 470 42.76 3.23 -45.30
CA GLY A 470 43.49 2.78 -46.48
C GLY A 470 44.66 1.85 -46.18
N GLU A 471 44.40 0.67 -45.63
CA GLU A 471 45.48 -0.28 -45.30
C GLU A 471 45.93 -1.01 -46.56
N ARG A 472 47.23 -0.95 -46.87
CA ARG A 472 47.82 -1.72 -47.97
C ARG A 472 48.04 -3.16 -47.50
N ARG A 473 47.35 -4.11 -48.13
CA ARG A 473 47.42 -5.53 -47.79
C ARG A 473 47.47 -6.40 -49.04
N GLU A 474 48.15 -7.54 -48.97
CA GLU A 474 48.06 -8.57 -50.00
C GLU A 474 46.77 -9.37 -49.83
N MET A 475 45.99 -9.47 -50.90
CA MET A 475 44.69 -10.12 -50.91
C MET A 475 44.46 -10.85 -52.24
N SER A 476 43.58 -11.86 -52.22
CA SER A 476 43.09 -12.52 -53.44
C SER A 476 41.70 -11.99 -53.73
N VAL A 477 41.50 -11.43 -54.93
CA VAL A 477 40.23 -10.89 -55.38
C VAL A 477 39.59 -11.86 -56.35
N PHE A 478 38.36 -12.25 -56.04
CA PHE A 478 37.48 -13.09 -56.84
C PHE A 478 36.46 -12.21 -57.55
N PHE A 479 36.32 -12.41 -58.86
CA PHE A 479 35.25 -11.83 -59.66
C PHE A 479 34.51 -12.93 -60.42
N SER A 480 33.18 -12.97 -60.31
CA SER A 480 32.33 -13.73 -61.22
C SER A 480 31.53 -12.79 -62.10
N ASP A 481 31.15 -13.25 -63.29
CA ASP A 481 30.33 -12.51 -64.26
C ASP A 481 29.56 -13.49 -65.15
N ILE A 482 28.34 -13.14 -65.58
CA ILE A 482 27.54 -14.02 -66.43
C ILE A 482 27.90 -13.77 -67.90
N ALA A 483 28.32 -14.81 -68.61
CA ALA A 483 28.62 -14.70 -70.04
C ALA A 483 27.34 -14.44 -70.85
N GLY A 484 27.32 -13.33 -71.60
CA GLY A 484 26.19 -12.96 -72.44
C GLY A 484 24.98 -12.39 -71.68
N TYR A 485 25.20 -11.85 -70.46
CA TYR A 485 24.12 -11.33 -69.62
C TYR A 485 23.20 -10.32 -70.30
N THR A 486 23.76 -9.39 -71.08
CA THR A 486 22.97 -8.37 -71.80
C THR A 486 21.90 -9.01 -72.70
N ASP A 487 22.30 -9.98 -73.52
CA ASP A 487 21.37 -10.67 -74.43
C ASP A 487 20.31 -11.48 -73.64
N ILE A 488 20.71 -12.10 -72.53
CA ILE A 488 19.81 -12.83 -71.64
C ILE A 488 18.77 -11.89 -71.00
N SER A 489 19.21 -10.71 -70.55
CA SER A 489 18.37 -9.73 -69.87
C SER A 489 17.29 -9.14 -70.78
N GLU A 490 17.55 -9.01 -72.09
CA GLU A 490 16.58 -8.54 -73.07
C GLU A 490 15.50 -9.58 -73.43
N SER A 491 15.77 -10.86 -73.15
CA SER A 491 14.88 -11.98 -73.49
C SER A 491 13.85 -12.34 -72.40
N LEU A 492 13.96 -11.73 -71.21
CA LEU A 492 13.14 -12.02 -70.03
C LEU A 492 12.30 -10.81 -69.61
N THR A 493 11.19 -11.06 -68.91
CA THR A 493 10.49 -9.96 -68.21
C THR A 493 11.32 -9.47 -67.03
N PRO A 494 11.22 -8.18 -66.64
CA PRO A 494 11.97 -7.63 -65.51
C PRO A 494 11.80 -8.44 -64.21
N GLU A 495 10.59 -8.92 -63.92
CA GLU A 495 10.30 -9.70 -62.72
C GLU A 495 10.97 -11.08 -62.75
N ALA A 496 10.95 -11.74 -63.90
CA ALA A 496 11.58 -13.05 -64.09
C ALA A 496 13.11 -12.93 -64.04
N LEU A 497 13.66 -11.90 -64.67
CA LEU A 497 15.09 -11.58 -64.65
C LEU A 497 15.58 -11.32 -63.22
N VAL A 498 14.88 -10.48 -62.46
CA VAL A 498 15.23 -10.17 -61.06
C VAL A 498 15.13 -11.41 -60.18
N SER A 499 14.09 -12.24 -60.37
CA SER A 499 13.95 -13.49 -59.62
C SER A 499 15.09 -14.47 -59.90
N GLN A 500 15.43 -14.68 -61.17
CA GLN A 500 16.50 -15.59 -61.57
C GLN A 500 17.88 -15.07 -61.15
N LEU A 501 18.10 -13.75 -61.26
CA LEU A 501 19.35 -13.12 -60.82
C LEU A 501 19.53 -13.22 -59.30
N ASN A 502 18.48 -13.00 -58.51
CA ASN A 502 18.54 -13.16 -57.06
C ASN A 502 18.83 -14.61 -56.65
N GLU A 503 18.23 -15.59 -57.33
CA GLU A 503 18.54 -17.02 -57.13
C GLU A 503 20.01 -17.29 -57.44
N TYR A 504 20.51 -16.82 -58.59
CA TYR A 504 21.91 -16.94 -58.99
C TYR A 504 22.89 -16.33 -57.97
N LEU A 505 22.72 -15.04 -57.64
CA LEU A 505 23.63 -14.32 -56.73
C LEU A 505 23.64 -14.92 -55.32
N SER A 506 22.48 -15.42 -54.86
CA SER A 506 22.36 -16.08 -53.55
C SER A 506 23.13 -17.40 -53.51
N GLU A 507 23.04 -18.21 -54.58
CA GLU A 507 23.76 -19.48 -54.64
C GLU A 507 25.26 -19.25 -54.79
N VAL A 508 25.70 -18.35 -55.68
CA VAL A 508 27.14 -18.03 -55.87
C VAL A 508 27.78 -17.49 -54.59
N GLY A 509 27.02 -16.75 -53.76
CA GLY A 509 27.52 -16.25 -52.49
C GLY A 509 27.84 -17.34 -51.46
N LYS A 510 27.17 -18.51 -51.50
CA LYS A 510 27.32 -19.54 -50.44
C LYS A 510 28.74 -20.12 -50.37
N PRO A 511 29.35 -20.62 -51.46
CA PRO A 511 30.72 -21.14 -51.39
C PRO A 511 31.74 -20.09 -50.96
N ILE A 512 31.56 -18.84 -51.43
CA ILE A 512 32.43 -17.71 -51.05
C ILE A 512 32.41 -17.49 -49.54
N LEU A 513 31.21 -17.43 -48.94
CA LEU A 513 31.05 -17.22 -47.50
C LEU A 513 31.49 -18.43 -46.66
N GLN A 514 31.27 -19.66 -47.15
CA GLN A 514 31.71 -20.90 -46.48
C GLN A 514 33.23 -21.00 -46.38
N ARG A 515 33.93 -20.42 -47.37
CA ARG A 515 35.39 -20.36 -47.46
C ARG A 515 35.99 -19.11 -46.80
N GLU A 516 35.18 -18.44 -45.96
CA GLU A 516 35.53 -17.21 -45.22
C GLU A 516 35.89 -16.02 -46.14
N GLY A 517 35.45 -16.04 -47.39
CA GLY A 517 35.55 -14.91 -48.31
C GLY A 517 34.61 -13.77 -47.91
N TYR A 518 35.09 -12.54 -48.06
CA TYR A 518 34.31 -11.33 -47.85
C TYR A 518 33.73 -10.84 -49.18
N ILE A 519 32.41 -10.89 -49.35
CA ILE A 519 31.73 -10.30 -50.51
C ILE A 519 31.76 -8.77 -50.35
N ASP A 520 32.50 -8.09 -51.23
CA ASP A 520 32.63 -6.63 -51.20
C ASP A 520 31.38 -5.99 -51.80
N LYS A 521 30.94 -6.46 -52.97
CA LYS A 521 29.68 -6.01 -53.60
C LYS A 521 29.20 -6.94 -54.71
N TYR A 522 27.92 -6.75 -55.03
CA TYR A 522 27.28 -7.25 -56.25
C TYR A 522 27.25 -6.11 -57.28
N ILE A 523 27.69 -6.38 -58.52
CA ILE A 523 27.76 -5.40 -59.61
C ILE A 523 26.92 -5.92 -60.78
N GLY A 524 25.62 -5.65 -60.77
CA GLY A 524 24.71 -6.22 -61.77
C GLY A 524 24.68 -7.74 -61.68
N ASP A 525 25.23 -8.42 -62.69
CA ASP A 525 25.37 -9.87 -62.78
C ASP A 525 26.70 -10.42 -62.21
N ALA A 526 27.58 -9.53 -61.75
CA ALA A 526 28.88 -9.89 -61.22
C ALA A 526 28.91 -9.93 -59.67
N VAL A 527 29.74 -10.84 -59.13
CA VAL A 527 30.06 -10.90 -57.69
C VAL A 527 31.53 -10.58 -57.50
N MET A 528 31.83 -9.60 -56.63
CA MET A 528 33.20 -9.29 -56.21
C MET A 528 33.41 -9.73 -54.76
N ALA A 529 34.41 -10.57 -54.52
CA ALA A 529 34.78 -11.03 -53.20
C ALA A 529 36.28 -10.94 -52.95
N ILE A 530 36.67 -10.84 -51.68
CA ILE A 530 38.03 -10.64 -51.21
C ILE A 530 38.37 -11.72 -50.19
N PHE A 531 39.51 -12.37 -50.37
CA PHE A 531 40.09 -13.34 -49.43
C PHE A 531 41.35 -12.75 -48.80
N GLY A 532 41.52 -12.91 -47.49
CA GLY A 532 42.61 -12.30 -46.70
C GLY A 532 42.34 -10.87 -46.18
N ALA A 533 41.15 -10.32 -46.40
CA ALA A 533 40.70 -9.07 -45.78
C ALA A 533 39.17 -9.07 -45.56
N PRO A 534 38.62 -8.39 -44.54
CA PRO A 534 39.32 -7.57 -43.53
C PRO A 534 40.03 -8.39 -42.46
N VAL A 535 39.74 -9.69 -42.36
CA VAL A 535 40.44 -10.64 -41.49
C VAL A 535 41.56 -11.32 -42.28
N ALA A 536 42.74 -11.41 -41.70
CA ALA A 536 43.87 -12.09 -42.33
C ALA A 536 43.59 -13.60 -42.45
N GLN A 537 43.93 -14.16 -43.61
CA GLN A 537 43.71 -15.57 -43.95
C GLN A 537 45.01 -16.08 -44.58
N GLU A 538 45.63 -17.10 -43.98
CA GLU A 538 46.95 -17.60 -44.43
C GLU A 538 46.89 -18.25 -45.82
N ASN A 539 45.82 -18.99 -46.11
CA ASN A 539 45.64 -19.73 -47.37
C ASN A 539 44.70 -19.02 -48.37
N LYS A 540 44.72 -17.68 -48.40
CA LYS A 540 43.77 -16.84 -49.17
C LYS A 540 43.69 -17.18 -50.66
N GLU A 541 44.80 -17.57 -51.29
CA GLU A 541 44.88 -17.99 -52.68
C GLU A 541 44.16 -19.34 -52.91
N LEU A 542 44.41 -20.31 -52.03
CA LEU A 542 43.82 -21.63 -52.10
C LEU A 542 42.31 -21.57 -51.88
N GLU A 543 41.86 -20.84 -50.86
CA GLU A 543 40.44 -20.73 -50.51
C GLU A 543 39.64 -20.01 -51.60
N ALA A 544 40.23 -19.00 -52.27
CA ALA A 544 39.61 -18.35 -53.42
C ALA A 544 39.41 -19.31 -54.60
N VAL A 545 40.42 -20.15 -54.89
CA VAL A 545 40.33 -21.15 -55.97
C VAL A 545 39.32 -22.24 -55.63
N LEU A 546 39.31 -22.73 -54.39
CA LEU A 546 38.33 -23.73 -53.94
C LEU A 546 36.91 -23.18 -54.01
N ALA A 547 36.69 -21.93 -53.60
CA ALA A 547 35.39 -21.27 -53.75
C ALA A 547 34.95 -21.20 -55.23
N ALA A 548 35.87 -20.92 -56.16
CA ALA A 548 35.54 -20.90 -57.60
C ALA A 548 35.14 -22.27 -58.13
N LEU A 549 35.82 -23.33 -57.71
CA LEU A 549 35.49 -24.69 -58.11
C LEU A 549 34.12 -25.10 -57.56
N GLU A 550 33.84 -24.82 -56.29
CA GLU A 550 32.54 -25.10 -55.68
C GLU A 550 31.39 -24.32 -56.33
N VAL A 551 31.61 -23.05 -56.71
CA VAL A 551 30.63 -22.27 -57.47
C VAL A 551 30.32 -22.94 -58.81
N GLN A 552 31.35 -23.39 -59.55
CA GLN A 552 31.15 -24.06 -60.85
C GLN A 552 30.42 -25.41 -60.69
N GLU A 553 30.79 -26.21 -59.69
CA GLU A 553 30.14 -27.50 -59.40
C GLU A 553 28.67 -27.33 -59.00
N MET A 554 28.37 -26.35 -58.15
CA MET A 554 27.01 -26.07 -57.68
C MET A 554 26.14 -25.46 -58.77
N LEU A 555 26.70 -24.61 -59.65
CA LEU A 555 25.92 -24.02 -60.75
C LEU A 555 25.61 -25.03 -61.86
N ALA A 556 26.42 -26.06 -62.07
CA ALA A 556 26.21 -27.07 -63.12
C ALA A 556 24.78 -27.68 -63.13
N PRO A 557 24.26 -28.25 -62.03
CA PRO A 557 22.89 -28.77 -61.98
C PRO A 557 21.82 -27.66 -62.06
N MET A 558 22.15 -26.43 -61.63
CA MET A 558 21.22 -25.29 -61.74
C MET A 558 20.99 -24.86 -63.18
N GLN A 559 22.01 -24.95 -64.04
CA GLN A 559 21.86 -24.69 -65.47
C GLN A 559 20.78 -25.59 -66.09
N ASP A 560 20.76 -26.87 -65.71
CA ASP A 560 19.77 -27.83 -66.20
C ASP A 560 18.38 -27.56 -65.64
N LEU A 561 18.31 -27.16 -64.38
CA LEU A 561 17.05 -26.81 -63.71
C LEU A 561 16.43 -25.54 -64.30
N TRP A 562 17.22 -24.51 -64.63
CA TRP A 562 16.73 -23.32 -65.33
C TRP A 562 16.22 -23.67 -66.73
N ARG A 563 16.94 -24.51 -67.49
CA ARG A 563 16.47 -25.02 -68.79
C ARG A 563 15.14 -25.75 -68.66
N ALA A 564 14.98 -26.61 -67.65
CA ALA A 564 13.73 -27.34 -67.40
C ALA A 564 12.55 -26.41 -67.05
N ARG A 565 12.83 -25.23 -66.46
CA ARG A 565 11.85 -24.18 -66.18
C ARG A 565 11.64 -23.20 -67.34
N SER A 566 12.17 -23.49 -68.54
CA SER A 566 12.15 -22.60 -69.70
C SER A 566 12.81 -21.23 -69.45
N MET A 567 13.77 -21.18 -68.53
CA MET A 567 14.62 -20.01 -68.29
C MET A 567 15.99 -20.19 -68.96
N PRO A 568 16.61 -19.12 -69.46
CA PRO A 568 17.93 -19.19 -70.08
C PRO A 568 19.00 -19.60 -69.05
N PRO A 569 19.97 -20.46 -69.42
CA PRO A 569 21.09 -20.78 -68.56
C PRO A 569 21.98 -19.55 -68.34
N LEU A 570 22.64 -19.46 -67.19
CA LEU A 570 23.52 -18.37 -66.77
C LEU A 570 24.98 -18.87 -66.69
N PRO A 571 25.67 -19.07 -67.83
CA PRO A 571 27.06 -19.53 -67.84
C PRO A 571 27.95 -18.51 -67.12
N THR A 572 28.74 -18.95 -66.14
CA THR A 572 29.51 -18.07 -65.26
C THR A 572 31.00 -18.12 -65.57
N ARG A 573 31.60 -16.94 -65.75
CA ARG A 573 33.04 -16.75 -65.86
C ARG A 573 33.57 -16.32 -64.50
N ILE A 574 34.71 -16.88 -64.09
CA ILE A 574 35.36 -16.54 -62.82
C ILE A 574 36.81 -16.13 -63.10
N GLY A 575 37.21 -14.98 -62.56
CA GLY A 575 38.59 -14.52 -62.54
C GLY A 575 39.08 -14.36 -61.10
N ILE A 576 40.31 -14.80 -60.84
CA ILE A 576 40.98 -14.61 -59.55
C ILE A 576 42.33 -13.95 -59.79
N ALA A 577 42.63 -12.92 -59.03
CA ALA A 577 43.93 -12.27 -59.04
C ALA A 577 44.41 -12.04 -57.61
N THR A 578 45.68 -12.34 -57.35
CA THR A 578 46.33 -12.10 -56.06
C THR A 578 47.35 -10.98 -56.21
N GLY A 579 47.32 -10.03 -55.29
CA GLY A 579 48.28 -8.94 -55.27
C GLY A 579 48.08 -8.00 -54.10
N THR A 580 48.98 -7.02 -54.00
CA THR A 580 48.89 -5.97 -52.99
C THR A 580 47.90 -4.89 -53.43
N ALA A 581 46.84 -4.66 -52.63
CA ALA A 581 45.85 -3.62 -52.86
C ALA A 581 45.57 -2.82 -51.57
N VAL A 582 44.93 -1.66 -51.71
CA VAL A 582 44.58 -0.79 -50.59
C VAL A 582 43.10 -0.98 -50.27
N LEU A 583 42.79 -1.43 -49.05
CA LEU A 583 41.41 -1.56 -48.56
C LEU A 583 41.07 -0.34 -47.71
N GLY A 584 40.02 0.38 -48.08
CA GLY A 584 39.59 1.59 -47.38
C GLY A 584 38.17 1.98 -47.75
N THR A 585 37.52 2.74 -46.86
CA THR A 585 36.17 3.26 -47.12
C THR A 585 36.28 4.49 -48.02
N LEU A 586 35.76 4.40 -49.24
CA LEU A 586 35.61 5.56 -50.13
C LEU A 586 34.30 6.26 -49.79
N ALA A 587 34.38 7.39 -49.08
CA ALA A 587 33.26 8.29 -48.88
C ALA A 587 33.43 9.52 -49.80
N PRO A 588 32.34 10.10 -50.35
CA PRO A 588 32.42 11.41 -50.98
C PRO A 588 33.06 12.40 -50.00
N SER A 589 34.06 13.15 -50.43
CA SER A 589 34.56 14.27 -49.62
C SER A 589 33.38 15.21 -49.37
N SER A 590 32.99 15.37 -48.11
CA SER A 590 32.10 16.45 -47.71
C SER A 590 32.80 17.77 -48.07
N ALA A 591 32.37 18.37 -49.18
CA ALA A 591 32.68 19.76 -49.49
C ALA A 591 31.80 20.68 -48.65
#